data_AF-A0A1I4NKJ0-F1
#
_entry.id   AF-A0A1I4NKJ0-F1
#
_cell.length_a   1.000
_cell.length_b   1.000
_cell.length_c   1.000
_cell.angle_alpha   90.00
_cell.angle_beta   90.00
_cell.angle_gamma   90.00
#
_symmetry.space_group_name_H-M   'P 1'
#
loop_
_entity.id
_entity.type
_entity.pdbx_description
1 polymer ?
#
loop_
_entity_poly.entity_id
_entity_poly.type
_entity_poly.pdbx_seq_one_letter_code
_entity_poly.pdbx_strand_id
1 'polypeptide(L)' 'MRRAQERLAARQAATARQELDEFERDLAAWQTNPPEGILPWAHLAYRHGLLAARDDLRRELGLAPAGGAATPRVGIGE' A
#
# COMPACT_ATOMS: atom_id res chain seq x y z
N MET A 1 4.16 -1.02 33.78
CA MET A 1 3.25 -1.20 32.61
C MET A 1 3.81 -0.67 31.29
N ARG A 2 4.49 0.49 31.26
CA ARG A 2 5.00 1.14 30.02
C ARG A 2 5.82 0.23 29.08
N ARG A 3 6.80 -0.51 29.61
CA ARG A 3 7.65 -1.44 28.83
C ARG A 3 6.93 -2.62 28.18
N ALA A 4 5.75 -3.00 28.67
CA ALA A 4 4.97 -4.08 28.05
C ALA A 4 4.18 -3.56 26.84
N GLN A 5 3.62 -2.35 26.96
CA GLN A 5 2.94 -1.67 25.86
C GLN A 5 3.91 -1.27 24.73
N GLU A 6 5.11 -0.79 25.07
CA GLU A 6 6.15 -0.45 24.08
C GLU A 6 6.58 -1.67 23.26
N ARG A 7 6.73 -2.85 23.89
CA ARG A 7 7.07 -4.10 23.19
C ARG A 7 5.92 -4.60 22.32
N LEU A 8 4.68 -4.42 22.75
CA LEU A 8 3.51 -4.77 21.95
C LEU A 8 3.40 -3.87 20.72
N ALA A 9 3.56 -2.56 20.89
CA ALA A 9 3.55 -1.59 19.79
C ALA A 9 4.68 -1.86 18.78
N ALA A 10 5.90 -2.18 19.26
CA ALA A 10 7.01 -2.53 18.39
C ALA A 10 6.75 -3.81 17.57
N ARG A 11 6.09 -4.81 18.15
CA ARG A 11 5.69 -6.03 17.44
C ARG A 11 4.61 -5.75 16.40
N GLN A 12 3.59 -4.97 16.75
CA GLN A 12 2.54 -4.56 15.81
C GLN A 12 3.11 -3.78 14.63
N ALA A 13 4.03 -2.84 14.89
CA ALA A 13 4.71 -2.10 13.84
C ALA A 13 5.57 -3.01 12.95
N ALA A 14 6.23 -4.04 13.52
CA ALA A 14 7.00 -5.01 12.74
C ALA A 14 6.08 -5.88 11.86
N THR A 15 4.94 -6.34 12.38
CA THR A 15 3.94 -7.09 11.61
C THR A 15 3.39 -6.25 10.46
N ALA A 16 2.94 -5.03 10.73
CA ALA A 16 2.41 -4.14 9.71
C ALA A 16 3.44 -3.85 8.60
N ARG A 17 4.73 -3.79 8.94
CA ARG A 17 5.82 -3.61 7.96
C ARG A 17 6.01 -4.85 7.09
N GLN A 18 5.93 -6.04 7.68
CA GLN A 18 5.98 -7.29 6.94
C GLN A 18 4.79 -7.41 5.97
N GLU A 19 3.58 -7.10 6.43
CA GLU A 19 2.38 -7.11 5.57
C GLU A 19 2.52 -6.09 4.43
N LEU A 20 3.04 -4.89 4.72
CA LEU A 20 3.33 -3.91 3.68
C LEU A 20 4.32 -4.44 2.63
N ASP A 21 5.40 -5.11 3.04
CA ASP A 21 6.38 -5.70 2.12
C ASP A 21 5.77 -6.83 1.27
N GLU A 22 4.77 -7.55 1.78
CA GLU A 22 4.00 -8.55 1.02
C GLU A 22 3.13 -7.87 -0.05
N PHE A 23 2.36 -6.85 0.32
CA PHE A 23 1.57 -6.07 -0.65
C PHE A 23 2.43 -5.44 -1.73
N GLU A 24 3.59 -4.88 -1.39
CA GLU A 24 4.50 -4.28 -2.36
C GLU A 24 5.07 -5.32 -3.33
N ARG A 25 5.39 -6.53 -2.85
CA ARG A 25 5.84 -7.64 -3.70
C ARG A 25 4.73 -8.14 -4.63
N ASP A 26 3.52 -8.33 -4.13
CA ASP A 26 2.38 -8.78 -4.94
C ASP A 26 2.02 -7.77 -6.03
N LEU A 27 2.08 -6.47 -5.70
CA LEU A 27 1.86 -5.40 -6.66
C LEU A 27 2.99 -5.29 -7.69
N ALA A 28 4.24 -5.57 -7.31
CA ALA A 28 5.37 -5.60 -8.23
C ALA A 28 5.33 -6.82 -9.16
N ALA A 29 4.84 -7.96 -8.67
CA ALA A 29 4.64 -9.19 -9.44
C ALA A 29 3.32 -9.18 -10.25
N TRP A 30 2.53 -8.11 -10.17
CA TRP A 30 1.22 -8.03 -10.79
C TRP A 30 1.27 -8.18 -12.31
N GLN A 31 0.49 -9.11 -12.85
CA GLN A 31 0.34 -9.32 -14.28
C GLN A 31 -0.86 -8.53 -14.82
N THR A 32 -0.68 -7.81 -15.93
CA THR A 32 -1.78 -7.03 -16.54
C THR A 32 -2.92 -7.92 -17.03
N ASN A 33 -2.60 -9.11 -17.53
CA ASN A 33 -3.60 -10.06 -18.00
C ASN A 33 -4.20 -10.84 -16.82
N PRO A 34 -5.54 -11.00 -16.78
CA PRO A 34 -6.18 -11.80 -15.75
C PRO A 34 -5.82 -13.29 -15.92
N PRO A 35 -5.75 -14.04 -14.80
CA PRO A 35 -5.67 -15.50 -14.85
C PRO A 35 -6.86 -16.13 -15.57
N GLU A 36 -6.68 -17.36 -16.05
CA GLU A 36 -7.77 -18.12 -16.67
C GLU A 36 -8.97 -18.25 -15.72
N GLY A 37 -10.18 -18.04 -16.26
CA GLY A 37 -11.42 -18.09 -15.49
C GLY A 37 -11.71 -16.83 -14.65
N ILE A 38 -10.80 -15.85 -14.60
CA ILE A 38 -11.02 -14.58 -13.91
C ILE A 38 -11.45 -13.49 -14.90
N LEU A 39 -12.55 -12.81 -14.59
CA LEU A 39 -13.02 -11.70 -15.41
C LEU A 39 -12.06 -10.51 -15.30
N PRO A 40 -11.78 -9.79 -16.41
CA PRO A 40 -10.85 -8.66 -16.41
C PRO A 40 -11.18 -7.58 -15.36
N TRP A 41 -12.47 -7.27 -15.19
CA TRP A 41 -12.90 -6.28 -14.21
C TRP A 41 -12.65 -6.74 -12.76
N ALA A 42 -12.77 -8.03 -12.48
CA ALA A 42 -12.54 -8.59 -11.14
C ALA A 42 -11.05 -8.57 -10.80
N HIS A 43 -10.20 -8.86 -11.78
CA HIS A 43 -8.74 -8.75 -11.67
C HIS A 43 -8.31 -7.30 -11.36
N LEU A 44 -8.87 -6.33 -12.11
CA LEU A 44 -8.62 -4.91 -11.84
C LEU A 44 -9.12 -4.47 -10.47
N ALA A 45 -10.34 -4.87 -10.08
CA ALA A 45 -10.90 -4.54 -8.77
C ALA A 45 -10.03 -5.10 -7.62
N TYR A 46 -9.53 -6.33 -7.76
CA TYR A 46 -8.62 -6.92 -6.79
C TYR A 46 -7.31 -6.11 -6.68
N ARG A 47 -6.71 -5.71 -7.81
CA ARG A 47 -5.54 -4.82 -7.82
C ARG A 47 -5.80 -3.52 -7.07
N HIS A 48 -6.95 -2.89 -7.30
CA HIS A 48 -7.32 -1.65 -6.63
C HIS A 48 -7.46 -1.84 -5.12
N GLY A 49 -8.01 -2.99 -4.68
CA GLY A 49 -8.04 -3.37 -3.27
C GLY A 49 -6.64 -3.49 -2.65
N LEU A 50 -5.71 -4.17 -3.34
CA LEU A 50 -4.31 -4.29 -2.88
C LEU A 50 -3.62 -2.93 -2.77
N LEU A 51 -3.84 -2.04 -3.75
CA LEU A 51 -3.29 -0.67 -3.73
C LEU A 51 -3.83 0.13 -2.54
N ALA A 52 -5.13 0.04 -2.27
CA ALA A 52 -5.76 0.74 -1.14
C ALA A 52 -5.23 0.22 0.20
N ALA A 53 -5.18 -1.11 0.39
CA ALA A 53 -4.66 -1.73 1.61
C ALA A 53 -3.18 -1.35 1.87
N ARG A 54 -2.35 -1.37 0.83
CA ARG A 54 -0.96 -0.91 0.91
C ARG A 54 -0.89 0.55 1.36
N ASP A 55 -1.67 1.43 0.75
CA ASP A 55 -1.62 2.87 1.04
C ASP A 55 -2.11 3.19 2.45
N ASP A 56 -3.10 2.44 2.96
CA ASP A 56 -3.56 2.53 4.36
C ASP A 56 -2.47 2.07 5.33
N LEU A 57 -1.81 0.92 5.09
CA LEU A 57 -0.69 0.45 5.91
C LEU A 57 0.49 1.43 5.91
N ARG A 58 0.82 2.03 4.76
CA ARG A 58 1.85 3.08 4.68
C ARG A 58 1.49 4.27 5.55
N ARG A 59 0.22 4.68 5.55
CA ARG A 59 -0.26 5.78 6.40
C ARG A 59 -0.16 5.43 7.88
N GLU A 60 -0.58 4.24 8.29
CA GLU A 60 -0.48 3.77 9.69
C GLU A 60 0.96 3.70 10.19
N LEU A 61 1.89 3.31 9.30
CA LEU A 61 3.33 3.27 9.59
C LEU A 61 4.03 4.64 9.49
N GLY A 62 3.30 5.72 9.16
CA GLY A 62 3.87 7.06 9.00
C GLY A 62 4.78 7.22 7.77
N LEU A 63 4.63 6.35 6.77
CA LEU A 63 5.36 6.40 5.51
C LEU A 63 4.65 7.31 4.51
N ALA A 64 5.41 7.98 3.64
CA ALA A 64 4.85 8.78 2.56
C ALA A 64 4.01 7.91 1.60
N PRO A 65 2.93 8.45 0.98
CA PRO A 65 2.19 7.74 -0.04
C PRO A 65 3.13 7.33 -1.18
N ALA A 66 2.97 6.12 -1.72
CA ALA A 66 3.83 5.62 -2.79
C ALA A 66 3.70 6.42 -4.11
N GLY A 67 2.63 7.22 -4.24
CA GLY A 67 2.37 8.13 -5.36
C GLY A 67 2.88 9.54 -5.12
N GLY A 68 4.20 9.74 -5.17
CA GLY A 68 4.80 11.05 -5.30
C GLY A 68 4.66 11.58 -6.73
N ALA A 69 3.45 11.93 -7.15
CA ALA A 69 3.24 12.91 -8.20
C ALA A 69 2.68 14.15 -7.53
N ALA A 70 3.57 14.97 -6.97
CA ALA A 70 3.29 16.38 -6.86
C ALA A 70 3.12 16.86 -8.31
N THR A 71 1.89 16.92 -8.80
CA THR A 71 1.58 17.75 -9.97
C THR A 71 2.07 19.14 -9.57
N PRO A 72 3.11 19.72 -10.22
CA PRO A 72 3.37 21.13 -10.00
C PRO A 72 2.06 21.83 -10.34
N ARG A 73 1.52 22.61 -9.40
CA ARG A 73 0.53 23.62 -9.74
C ARG A 73 1.22 24.44 -10.82
N VAL A 74 0.82 24.23 -12.07
CA VAL A 74 1.13 25.15 -13.16
C VAL A 74 0.45 26.43 -12.70
N GLY A 75 1.24 27.30 -12.07
CA GLY A 75 0.89 28.70 -11.93
C GLY A 75 0.73 29.19 -13.34
N ILE A 76 -0.51 29.36 -13.78
CA ILE A 76 -0.80 30.24 -14.91
C ILE A 76 -0.53 31.63 -14.35
N GLY A 77 0.74 32.02 -14.45
CA GLY A 77 1.19 33.37 -14.21
C GLY A 77 0.93 34.19 -15.47
N GLU A 78 0.33 35.36 -15.21
CA GLU A 78 0.22 36.57 -16.04
C GLU A 78 -0.67 36.53 -17.29
#